data_AF-A0A1C5IJN2-F1
#
_entry.id   AF-A0A1C5IJN2-F1
#
_cell.length_a   1.000
_cell.length_b   1.000
_cell.length_c   1.000
_cell.angle_alpha   90.00
_cell.angle_beta   90.00
_cell.angle_gamma   90.00
#
_symmetry.space_group_name_H-M   'P 1'
#
loop_
_entity.id
_entity.type
_entity.pdbx_description
1 polymer ?
#
loop_
_entity_poly.entity_id
_entity_poly.type
_entity_poly.pdbx_seq_one_letter_code
_entity_poly.pdbx_strand_id
1 'polypeptide(L)'
;MSVDEVGTAATVRQRTGDEPVAAAWTDYLAAARQLDGVRRAAATAAAEQARAVEAAREELAGVHARLAPQQARLRELGVPAISLTPTPPELTEAARSMVGGPAAVLAALRVARGWADSADATLAARGPLRPSAWPPRARNLLVYGPLALLVPLVQLVVLLFAGTGAATVVALVVGVPMPAVAFAAGWVAVGRLFPARAGERLDRTPRLGALTCLVPAVAAAGGIMLALLAG
;
A
#
# COMPACT_ATOMS: atom_id res chain seq x y z
N MET A 1 85.93 57.87 -7.14
CA MET A 1 85.14 57.35 -6.00
C MET A 1 84.09 58.41 -5.69
N SER A 2 82.82 58.46 -6.15
CA SER A 2 81.81 57.50 -6.63
C SER A 2 81.60 56.30 -5.70
N VAL A 3 80.40 55.95 -5.21
CA VAL A 3 79.01 56.46 -5.30
C VAL A 3 78.34 56.01 -3.97
N ASP A 4 77.38 56.73 -3.37
CA ASP A 4 75.96 56.33 -3.23
C ASP A 4 75.50 56.48 -1.76
N GLU A 5 74.97 57.66 -1.40
CA GLU A 5 74.29 57.91 -0.11
C GLU A 5 73.06 58.80 -0.35
N VAL A 6 72.12 58.37 -1.20
CA VAL A 6 70.84 59.11 -1.42
C VAL A 6 69.60 58.18 -1.39
N GLY A 7 69.75 56.87 -1.17
CA GLY A 7 68.67 55.89 -1.37
C GLY A 7 67.73 55.57 -0.19
N THR A 8 68.00 56.02 1.04
CA THR A 8 67.36 55.41 2.23
C THR A 8 66.14 56.16 2.78
N ALA A 9 65.99 57.47 2.52
CA ALA A 9 64.92 58.26 3.13
C ALA A 9 63.56 58.21 2.38
N ALA A 10 63.56 57.99 1.06
CA ALA A 10 62.33 57.92 0.26
C ALA A 10 61.59 56.57 0.46
N THR A 11 62.33 55.48 0.61
CA THR A 11 61.80 54.11 0.75
C THR A 11 61.05 53.89 2.06
N VAL A 12 61.41 54.60 3.13
CA VAL A 12 60.77 54.47 4.45
C VAL A 12 59.41 55.15 4.48
N ARG A 13 59.24 56.30 3.81
CA ARG A 13 57.98 57.04 3.79
C ARG A 13 56.93 56.44 2.85
N GLN A 14 57.37 55.71 1.82
CA GLN A 14 56.49 54.99 0.89
C GLN A 14 55.97 53.66 1.49
N ARG A 15 56.80 52.98 2.30
CA ARG A 15 56.45 51.72 2.99
C ARG A 15 55.33 51.89 4.03
N THR A 16 55.30 53.01 4.74
CA THR A 16 54.27 53.31 5.75
C THR A 16 52.91 53.68 5.19
N GLY A 17 52.82 54.09 3.91
CA GLY A 17 51.55 54.40 3.23
C GLY A 17 50.90 53.18 2.57
N ASP A 18 51.71 52.21 2.11
CA ASP A 18 51.24 50.96 1.50
C ASP A 18 50.77 49.92 2.53
N GLU A 19 51.37 49.90 3.72
CA GLU A 19 50.96 49.00 4.82
C GLU A 19 49.49 49.15 5.27
N PRO A 20 48.95 50.36 5.53
CA PRO A 20 47.54 50.52 5.92
C PRO A 20 46.58 50.17 4.78
N VAL A 21 46.97 50.42 3.51
CA VAL A 21 46.17 50.05 2.34
C VAL A 21 46.16 48.54 2.14
N ALA A 22 47.32 47.88 2.31
CA ALA A 22 47.43 46.42 2.25
C ALA A 22 46.60 45.75 3.36
N ALA A 23 46.65 46.27 4.58
CA ALA A 23 45.83 45.78 5.70
C ALA A 23 44.32 45.94 5.42
N ALA A 24 43.89 47.12 4.97
CA ALA A 24 42.49 47.36 4.61
C ALA A 24 42.01 46.46 3.47
N TRP A 25 42.87 46.18 2.49
CA TRP A 25 42.57 45.24 1.40
C TRP A 25 42.43 43.80 1.90
N THR A 26 43.30 43.36 2.82
CA THR A 26 43.18 42.02 3.41
C THR A 26 41.90 41.87 4.24
N ASP A 27 41.52 42.89 4.98
CA ASP A 27 40.27 42.91 5.77
C ASP A 27 39.05 42.88 4.85
N TYR A 28 39.08 43.65 3.76
CA TYR A 28 38.04 43.59 2.73
C TYR A 28 37.91 42.19 2.14
N LEU A 29 39.01 41.54 1.76
CA LEU A 29 38.97 40.18 1.23
C LEU A 29 38.48 39.16 2.26
N ALA A 30 38.84 39.32 3.53
CA ALA A 30 38.31 38.49 4.61
C ALA A 30 36.80 38.66 4.76
N ALA A 31 36.30 39.90 4.79
CA ALA A 31 34.89 40.22 4.83
C ALA A 31 34.13 39.69 3.60
N ALA A 32 34.71 39.80 2.40
CA ALA A 32 34.13 39.29 1.17
C ALA A 32 34.02 37.76 1.17
N ARG A 33 35.03 37.04 1.67
CA ARG A 33 34.98 35.57 1.84
C ARG A 33 33.93 35.18 2.88
N GLN A 34 33.82 35.92 3.97
CA GLN A 34 32.79 35.69 4.99
C GLN A 34 31.38 35.88 4.41
N LEU A 35 31.17 36.96 3.64
CA LEU A 35 29.88 37.22 2.98
C LEU A 35 29.52 36.11 1.98
N ASP A 36 30.46 35.66 1.17
CA ASP A 36 30.18 34.55 0.24
C ASP A 36 29.92 33.22 0.98
N GLY A 37 30.59 33.00 2.12
CA GLY A 37 30.29 31.91 3.04
C GLY A 37 28.85 31.96 3.55
N VAL A 38 28.39 33.11 4.04
CA VAL A 38 27.00 33.33 4.50
C VAL A 38 26.00 33.14 3.35
N ARG A 39 26.30 33.66 2.15
CA ARG A 39 25.44 33.50 0.97
C ARG A 39 25.27 32.03 0.58
N ARG A 40 26.36 31.25 0.59
CA ARG A 40 26.32 29.81 0.31
C ARG A 40 25.56 29.03 1.39
N ALA A 41 25.75 29.36 2.67
CA ALA A 41 24.99 28.76 3.76
C ALA A 41 23.49 29.06 3.65
N ALA A 42 23.12 30.30 3.35
CA ALA A 42 21.74 30.71 3.15
C ALA A 42 21.09 30.00 1.95
N ALA A 43 21.81 29.90 0.82
CA ALA A 43 21.34 29.16 -0.35
C ALA A 43 21.13 27.67 -0.05
N THR A 44 22.01 27.07 0.75
CA THR A 44 21.89 25.66 1.17
C THR A 44 20.67 25.46 2.07
N ALA A 45 20.48 26.31 3.08
CA ALA A 45 19.34 26.26 3.98
C ALA A 45 18.00 26.48 3.22
N ALA A 46 17.96 27.40 2.26
CA ALA A 46 16.78 27.62 1.43
C ALA A 46 16.45 26.39 0.56
N ALA A 47 17.47 25.73 -0.01
CA ALA A 47 17.28 24.50 -0.78
C ALA A 47 16.76 23.35 0.10
N GLU A 48 17.23 23.22 1.33
CA GLU A 48 16.71 22.23 2.29
C GLU A 48 15.25 22.48 2.68
N GLN A 49 14.90 23.74 2.94
CA GLN A 49 13.51 24.13 3.22
C GLN A 49 12.60 23.82 2.02
N ALA A 50 13.04 24.12 0.79
CA ALA A 50 12.28 23.82 -0.42
C ALA A 50 12.02 22.31 -0.56
N ARG A 51 13.05 21.47 -0.34
CA ARG A 51 12.88 20.00 -0.36
C ARG A 51 11.93 19.52 0.73
N ALA A 52 12.00 20.09 1.94
CA ALA A 52 11.10 19.74 3.03
C ALA A 52 9.65 20.11 2.72
N VAL A 53 9.41 21.25 2.06
CA VAL A 53 8.07 21.67 1.62
C VAL A 53 7.51 20.74 0.56
N GLU A 54 8.28 20.37 -0.46
CA GLU A 54 7.79 19.45 -1.49
C GLU A 54 7.49 18.07 -0.92
N ALA A 55 8.39 17.53 -0.07
CA ALA A 55 8.11 16.29 0.65
C ALA A 55 6.84 16.39 1.51
N ALA A 56 6.62 17.52 2.19
CA ALA A 56 5.41 17.73 2.98
C ALA A 56 4.14 17.75 2.11
N ARG A 57 4.21 18.33 0.91
CA ARG A 57 3.07 18.34 -0.03
C ARG A 57 2.74 16.95 -0.55
N GLU A 58 3.75 16.17 -0.91
CA GLU A 58 3.58 14.77 -1.33
C GLU A 58 2.97 13.94 -0.19
N GLU A 59 3.48 14.12 1.03
CA GLU A 59 2.96 13.44 2.22
C GLU A 59 1.49 13.80 2.49
N LEU A 60 1.16 15.10 2.44
CA LEU A 60 -0.20 15.61 2.64
C LEU A 60 -1.17 15.06 1.61
N ALA A 61 -0.79 15.05 0.32
CA ALA A 61 -1.61 14.47 -0.74
C ALA A 61 -1.89 12.98 -0.48
N GLY A 62 -0.87 12.23 -0.04
CA GLY A 62 -1.01 10.82 0.33
C GLY A 62 -1.93 10.60 1.53
N VAL A 63 -1.84 11.45 2.57
CA VAL A 63 -2.72 11.38 3.75
C VAL A 63 -4.17 11.72 3.37
N HIS A 64 -4.40 12.79 2.61
CA HIS A 64 -5.75 13.18 2.16
C HIS A 64 -6.43 12.10 1.30
N ALA A 65 -5.69 11.49 0.37
CA ALA A 65 -6.22 10.41 -0.46
C ALA A 65 -6.74 9.21 0.35
N ARG A 66 -6.20 8.99 1.56
CA ARG A 66 -6.59 7.90 2.46
C ARG A 66 -7.70 8.27 3.43
N LEU A 67 -7.72 9.51 3.93
CA LEU A 67 -8.71 9.94 4.91
C LEU A 67 -10.14 9.92 4.34
N ALA A 68 -10.33 10.30 3.07
CA ALA A 68 -11.66 10.32 2.44
C ALA A 68 -12.37 8.93 2.46
N PRO A 69 -11.76 7.83 1.98
CA PRO A 69 -12.39 6.51 2.06
C PRO A 69 -12.53 5.99 3.49
N GLN A 70 -11.61 6.32 4.41
CA GLN A 70 -11.74 5.95 5.83
C GLN A 70 -12.95 6.64 6.47
N GLN A 71 -13.12 7.94 6.22
CA GLN A 71 -14.24 8.71 6.76
C GLN A 71 -15.58 8.21 6.21
N ALA A 72 -15.64 7.85 4.92
CA ALA A 72 -16.83 7.22 4.34
C ALA A 72 -17.18 5.90 5.04
N ARG A 73 -16.18 5.03 5.28
CA ARG A 73 -16.38 3.76 5.96
C ARG A 73 -16.82 3.93 7.41
N LEU A 74 -16.27 4.90 8.14
CA LEU A 74 -16.71 5.19 9.51
C LEU A 74 -18.16 5.68 9.55
N ARG A 75 -18.59 6.48 8.58
CA ARG A 75 -20.01 6.86 8.44
C ARG A 75 -20.91 5.66 8.15
N GLU A 76 -20.49 4.74 7.28
CA GLU A 76 -21.21 3.48 7.03
C GLU A 76 -21.35 2.63 8.30
N LEU A 77 -20.36 2.67 9.19
CA LEU A 77 -20.39 2.01 10.50
C LEU A 77 -21.20 2.79 11.56
N GLY A 78 -21.85 3.89 11.19
CA GLY A 78 -22.72 4.67 12.07
C GLY A 78 -21.99 5.69 12.96
N VAL A 79 -20.72 5.98 12.70
CA VAL A 79 -19.99 7.03 13.45
C VAL A 79 -20.60 8.40 13.13
N PRO A 80 -21.03 9.18 14.14
CA PRO A 80 -21.60 10.51 13.93
C PRO A 80 -20.64 11.46 13.21
N ALA A 81 -21.15 12.27 12.30
CA ALA A 81 -20.33 13.21 11.52
C ALA A 81 -19.57 14.22 12.41
N ILE A 82 -20.15 14.62 13.55
CA ILE A 82 -19.52 15.53 14.51
C ILE A 82 -18.26 14.94 15.16
N SER A 83 -18.19 13.61 15.27
CA SER A 83 -17.01 12.90 15.78
C SER A 83 -15.92 12.73 14.71
N LEU A 84 -16.23 13.04 13.45
CA LEU A 84 -15.30 12.94 12.31
C LEU A 84 -14.70 14.30 11.92
N THR A 85 -15.05 15.36 12.66
CA THR A 85 -14.52 16.71 12.48
C THR A 85 -13.61 17.05 13.66
N PRO A 86 -12.37 17.50 13.42
CA PRO A 86 -11.47 17.90 14.48
C PRO A 86 -12.07 19.01 15.34
N THR A 87 -11.85 18.95 16.65
CA THR A 87 -12.33 19.99 17.57
C THR A 87 -11.37 21.21 17.58
N PRO A 88 -11.84 22.43 17.92
CA PRO A 88 -10.96 23.60 18.04
C PRO A 88 -9.69 23.41 18.91
N PRO A 89 -9.74 22.74 20.08
CA PRO A 89 -8.53 22.48 20.85
C PRO A 89 -7.54 21.54 20.13
N GLU A 90 -8.03 20.51 19.44
CA GLU A 90 -7.20 19.60 18.64
C GLU A 90 -6.48 20.35 17.51
N LEU A 91 -7.18 21.27 16.82
CA LEU A 91 -6.58 22.11 15.79
C LEU A 91 -5.48 23.02 16.37
N THR A 92 -5.70 23.56 17.57
CA THR A 92 -4.71 24.43 18.24
C THR A 92 -3.47 23.64 18.67
N GLU A 93 -3.64 22.41 19.12
CA GLU A 93 -2.52 21.51 19.43
C GLU A 93 -1.75 21.09 18.18
N ALA A 94 -2.46 20.71 17.11
CA ALA A 94 -1.84 20.40 15.83
C ALA A 94 -1.09 21.61 15.25
N ALA A 95 -1.63 22.83 15.37
CA ALA A 95 -0.94 24.04 14.94
C ALA A 95 0.36 24.24 15.71
N ARG A 96 0.36 24.04 17.03
CA ARG A 96 1.55 24.17 17.88
C ARG A 96 2.66 23.20 17.49
N SER A 97 2.34 21.96 17.12
CA SER A 97 3.34 20.96 16.71
C SER A 97 4.01 21.31 15.36
N MET A 98 3.40 22.17 14.55
CA MET A 98 3.90 22.60 13.24
C MET A 98 4.66 23.93 13.25
N VAL A 99 4.71 24.65 14.39
CA VAL A 99 5.34 25.98 14.51
C VAL A 99 6.83 25.98 14.13
N GLY A 100 7.52 24.84 14.26
CA GLY A 100 8.94 24.68 13.92
C GLY A 100 9.29 24.74 12.42
N GLY A 101 8.31 25.00 11.54
CA GLY A 101 8.53 25.19 10.11
C GLY A 101 8.36 23.91 9.28
N PRO A 102 8.82 23.89 8.01
CA PRO A 102 8.50 22.82 7.06
C PRO A 102 8.92 21.41 7.50
N ALA A 103 10.05 21.29 8.20
CA ALA A 103 10.51 20.01 8.72
C ALA A 103 9.59 19.47 9.84
N ALA A 104 9.05 20.36 10.69
CA ALA A 104 8.08 20.00 11.73
C ALA A 104 6.74 19.57 11.12
N VAL A 105 6.26 20.28 10.08
CA VAL A 105 5.08 19.90 9.30
C VAL A 105 5.28 18.51 8.67
N LEU A 106 6.42 18.27 8.02
CA LEU A 106 6.74 16.97 7.42
C LEU A 106 6.80 15.83 8.47
N ALA A 107 7.32 16.10 9.67
CA ALA A 107 7.32 15.14 10.76
C ALA A 107 5.89 14.82 11.24
N ALA A 108 5.06 15.85 11.43
CA ALA A 108 3.66 15.69 11.81
C ALA A 108 2.85 14.89 10.77
N LEU A 109 3.08 15.14 9.47
CA LEU A 109 2.42 14.39 8.39
C LEU A 109 2.85 12.92 8.35
N ARG A 110 4.13 12.61 8.59
CA ARG A 110 4.61 11.21 8.70
C ARG A 110 3.96 10.48 9.87
N VAL A 111 3.81 11.16 11.01
CA VAL A 111 3.06 10.63 12.15
C VAL A 111 1.60 10.39 11.75
N ALA A 112 0.94 11.37 11.13
CA ALA A 112 -0.45 11.23 10.67
C ALA A 112 -0.65 10.07 9.69
N ARG A 113 0.32 9.81 8.80
CA ARG A 113 0.32 8.63 7.92
C ARG A 113 0.34 7.33 8.73
N GLY A 114 1.21 7.22 9.73
CA GLY A 114 1.23 6.04 10.62
C GLY A 114 -0.10 5.81 11.34
N TRP A 115 -0.75 6.88 11.80
CA TRP A 115 -2.11 6.79 12.35
C TRP A 115 -3.12 6.31 11.32
N ALA A 116 -3.10 6.85 10.10
CA ALA A 116 -3.98 6.41 9.02
C ALA A 116 -3.76 4.93 8.65
N ASP A 117 -2.51 4.47 8.60
CA ASP A 117 -2.15 3.07 8.32
C ASP A 117 -2.68 2.12 9.41
N SER A 118 -2.47 2.48 10.68
CA SER A 118 -2.97 1.68 11.81
C SER A 118 -4.50 1.65 11.89
N ALA A 119 -5.16 2.75 11.55
CA ALA A 119 -6.62 2.81 11.45
C ALA A 119 -7.14 1.90 10.34
N ASP A 120 -6.52 1.91 9.16
CA ASP A 120 -6.86 1.00 8.06
C ASP A 120 -6.67 -0.47 8.46
N ALA A 121 -5.56 -0.80 9.13
CA ALA A 121 -5.32 -2.15 9.63
C ALA A 121 -6.40 -2.59 10.64
N THR A 122 -6.81 -1.69 11.53
CA THR A 122 -7.87 -1.95 12.53
C THR A 122 -9.24 -2.11 11.86
N LEU A 123 -9.57 -1.26 10.89
CA LEU A 123 -10.81 -1.35 10.12
C LEU A 123 -10.84 -2.62 9.25
N ALA A 124 -9.70 -3.04 8.70
CA ALA A 124 -9.57 -4.28 7.96
C ALA A 124 -9.76 -5.51 8.87
N ALA A 125 -9.22 -5.47 10.09
CA ALA A 125 -9.38 -6.53 11.07
C ALA A 125 -10.84 -6.67 11.57
N ARG A 126 -11.60 -5.57 11.62
CA ARG A 126 -12.99 -5.54 12.13
C ARG A 126 -14.08 -5.59 11.05
N GLY A 127 -13.72 -5.48 9.77
CA GLY A 127 -14.70 -5.44 8.67
C GLY A 127 -15.38 -6.80 8.44
N PRO A 128 -16.67 -6.83 8.05
CA PRO A 128 -17.33 -8.07 7.66
C PRO A 128 -16.54 -8.65 6.49
N LEU A 129 -16.14 -9.92 6.63
CA LEU A 129 -15.43 -10.77 5.67
C LEU A 129 -15.64 -10.31 4.23
N ARG A 130 -14.83 -9.34 3.75
CA ARG A 130 -14.99 -8.76 2.43
C ARG A 130 -14.48 -9.79 1.43
N PRO A 131 -15.35 -10.53 0.72
CA PRO A 131 -14.90 -11.61 -0.15
C PRO A 131 -14.04 -11.04 -1.28
N SER A 132 -14.19 -9.75 -1.60
CA SER A 132 -13.37 -9.03 -2.57
C SER A 132 -11.90 -8.85 -2.18
N ALA A 133 -11.59 -8.82 -0.88
CA ALA A 133 -10.23 -8.71 -0.36
C ALA A 133 -9.57 -10.08 -0.13
N TRP A 134 -10.33 -11.17 -0.28
CA TRP A 134 -9.80 -12.51 -0.07
C TRP A 134 -8.86 -12.93 -1.20
N PRO A 135 -7.82 -13.74 -0.90
CA PRO A 135 -6.97 -14.33 -1.93
C PRO A 135 -7.83 -15.04 -2.99
N PRO A 136 -7.45 -14.97 -4.28
CA PRO A 136 -8.22 -15.59 -5.37
C PRO A 136 -8.55 -17.07 -5.11
N ARG A 137 -7.64 -17.79 -4.44
CA ARG A 137 -7.81 -19.20 -4.05
C ARG A 137 -8.93 -19.41 -3.04
N ALA A 138 -9.06 -18.54 -2.04
CA ALA A 138 -10.09 -18.63 -1.01
C ALA A 138 -11.48 -18.27 -1.57
N ARG A 139 -11.55 -17.27 -2.46
CA ARG A 139 -12.79 -16.91 -3.17
C ARG A 139 -13.28 -18.04 -4.05
N ASN A 140 -12.37 -18.66 -4.80
CA ASN A 140 -12.69 -19.79 -5.65
C ASN A 140 -13.11 -21.01 -4.81
N LEU A 141 -12.42 -21.31 -3.70
CA LEU A 141 -12.80 -22.44 -2.83
C LEU A 141 -14.19 -22.27 -2.21
N LEU A 142 -14.57 -21.05 -1.83
CA LEU A 142 -15.90 -20.75 -1.28
C LEU A 142 -17.02 -20.97 -2.33
N VAL A 143 -16.76 -20.67 -3.61
CA VAL A 143 -17.75 -20.80 -4.69
C VAL A 143 -17.79 -22.21 -5.28
N TYR A 144 -16.62 -22.81 -5.55
CA TYR A 144 -16.53 -24.15 -6.12
C TYR A 144 -16.74 -25.25 -5.08
N GLY A 145 -16.41 -25.03 -3.80
CA GLY A 145 -16.46 -26.05 -2.74
C GLY A 145 -17.86 -26.63 -2.49
N PRO A 146 -18.88 -25.80 -2.20
CA PRO A 146 -20.25 -26.29 -1.98
C PRO A 146 -20.83 -26.99 -3.21
N LEU A 147 -20.51 -26.49 -4.40
CA LEU A 147 -21.00 -27.04 -5.66
C LEU A 147 -20.31 -28.37 -6.03
N ALA A 148 -19.01 -28.49 -5.73
CA ALA A 148 -18.24 -29.71 -5.90
C ALA A 148 -18.69 -30.84 -4.96
N LEU A 149 -19.25 -30.51 -3.79
CA LEU A 149 -19.77 -31.49 -2.84
C LEU A 149 -21.16 -32.02 -3.21
N LEU A 150 -21.91 -31.33 -4.07
CA LEU A 150 -23.30 -31.67 -4.38
C LEU A 150 -23.41 -33.02 -5.10
N VAL A 151 -22.53 -33.28 -6.07
CA VAL A 151 -22.48 -34.53 -6.83
C VAL A 151 -22.11 -35.75 -5.96
N PRO A 152 -20.99 -35.76 -5.21
CA PRO A 152 -20.64 -36.88 -4.35
C PRO A 152 -21.65 -37.08 -3.23
N LEU A 153 -22.28 -36.03 -2.71
CA LEU A 153 -23.36 -36.15 -1.71
C LEU A 153 -24.58 -36.88 -2.28
N VAL A 154 -25.01 -36.54 -3.51
CA VAL A 154 -26.13 -37.22 -4.18
C VAL A 154 -25.79 -38.69 -4.44
N GLN A 155 -24.56 -39.00 -4.88
CA GLN A 155 -24.12 -40.39 -5.07
C GLN A 155 -24.10 -41.20 -3.77
N LEU A 156 -23.65 -40.58 -2.67
CA LEU A 156 -23.63 -41.22 -1.35
C LEU A 156 -25.05 -41.49 -0.82
N VAL A 157 -25.97 -40.55 -1.02
CA VAL A 157 -27.40 -40.72 -0.70
C VAL A 157 -27.99 -41.86 -1.52
N VAL A 158 -27.75 -41.91 -2.83
CA VAL A 158 -28.24 -43.02 -3.67
C VAL A 158 -27.66 -44.37 -3.21
N LEU A 159 -26.37 -44.46 -2.93
CA LEU A 159 -25.77 -45.69 -2.41
C LEU A 159 -26.42 -46.13 -1.08
N LEU A 160 -26.65 -45.18 -0.16
CA LEU A 160 -27.22 -45.46 1.16
C LEU A 160 -28.67 -45.98 1.07
N PHE A 161 -29.48 -45.44 0.15
CA PHE A 161 -30.90 -45.79 0.03
C PHE A 161 -31.18 -46.92 -0.99
N ALA A 162 -30.39 -47.04 -2.06
CA ALA A 162 -30.61 -48.01 -3.14
C ALA A 162 -29.69 -49.24 -3.06
N GLY A 163 -28.68 -49.23 -2.19
CA GLY A 163 -27.73 -50.33 -2.01
C GLY A 163 -26.86 -50.60 -3.24
N THR A 164 -26.33 -51.81 -3.39
CA THR A 164 -25.44 -52.22 -4.50
C THR A 164 -26.21 -52.69 -5.75
N GLY A 165 -27.42 -52.14 -5.99
CA GLY A 165 -28.29 -52.54 -7.10
C GLY A 165 -28.09 -51.75 -8.41
N ALA A 166 -28.87 -52.10 -9.44
CA ALA A 166 -28.82 -51.46 -10.76
C ALA A 166 -29.05 -49.94 -10.74
N ALA A 167 -29.81 -49.43 -9.76
CA ALA A 167 -30.01 -48.01 -9.55
C ALA A 167 -28.70 -47.26 -9.24
N THR A 168 -27.77 -47.88 -8.52
CA THR A 168 -26.46 -47.31 -8.18
C THR A 168 -25.52 -47.29 -9.38
N VAL A 169 -25.63 -48.28 -10.27
CA VAL A 169 -24.90 -48.31 -11.55
C VAL A 169 -25.40 -47.20 -12.49
N VAL A 170 -26.72 -47.02 -12.60
CA VAL A 170 -27.31 -45.92 -13.38
C VAL A 170 -26.91 -44.56 -12.80
N ALA A 171 -26.91 -44.41 -11.48
CA ALA A 171 -26.46 -43.18 -10.82
C ALA A 171 -24.97 -42.88 -11.03
N LEU A 172 -24.12 -43.91 -11.11
CA LEU A 172 -22.72 -43.77 -11.50
C LEU A 172 -22.58 -43.24 -12.93
N VAL A 173 -23.29 -43.84 -13.89
CA VAL A 173 -23.25 -43.45 -15.32
C VAL A 173 -23.76 -42.02 -15.52
N VAL A 174 -24.88 -41.66 -14.88
CA VAL A 174 -25.46 -40.30 -14.93
C VAL A 174 -24.60 -39.31 -14.14
N GLY A 175 -23.85 -39.77 -13.14
CA GLY A 175 -22.94 -38.97 -12.34
C GLY A 175 -21.63 -38.59 -13.04
N VAL A 176 -21.24 -39.27 -14.12
CA VAL A 176 -20.01 -38.97 -14.88
C VAL A 176 -19.98 -37.54 -15.47
N PRO A 177 -21.04 -37.04 -16.14
CA PRO A 177 -21.04 -35.67 -16.70
C PRO A 177 -21.26 -34.56 -15.66
N MET A 178 -21.83 -34.87 -14.50
CA MET A 178 -22.25 -33.91 -13.47
C MET A 178 -21.12 -32.98 -12.95
N PRO A 179 -19.88 -33.44 -12.73
CA PRO A 179 -18.76 -32.59 -12.35
C PRO A 179 -18.39 -31.53 -13.39
N ALA A 180 -18.55 -31.83 -14.68
CA ALA A 180 -18.31 -30.88 -15.76
C ALA A 180 -19.39 -29.78 -15.78
N VAL A 181 -20.65 -30.16 -15.51
CA VAL A 181 -21.77 -29.21 -15.37
C VAL A 181 -21.59 -28.32 -14.13
N ALA A 182 -21.20 -28.89 -13.00
CA ALA A 182 -20.88 -28.14 -11.78
C ALA A 182 -19.73 -27.15 -12.00
N PHE A 183 -18.67 -27.56 -12.71
CA PHE A 183 -17.58 -26.67 -13.08
C PHE A 183 -18.06 -25.50 -13.96
N ALA A 184 -18.85 -25.78 -15.00
CA ALA A 184 -19.39 -24.75 -15.89
C ALA A 184 -20.30 -23.75 -15.16
N ALA A 185 -21.16 -24.23 -14.26
CA ALA A 185 -22.03 -23.38 -13.45
C ALA A 185 -21.22 -22.51 -12.47
N GLY A 186 -20.21 -23.08 -11.80
CA GLY A 186 -19.30 -22.33 -10.92
C GLY A 186 -18.51 -21.26 -11.68
N TRP A 187 -18.06 -21.57 -12.90
CA TRP A 187 -17.35 -20.62 -13.76
C TRP A 187 -18.21 -19.40 -14.14
N VAL A 188 -19.47 -19.63 -14.50
CA VAL A 188 -20.44 -18.55 -14.81
C VAL A 188 -20.78 -17.73 -13.57
N ALA A 189 -20.96 -18.37 -12.41
CA ALA A 189 -21.26 -17.68 -11.15
C ALA A 189 -20.09 -16.77 -10.71
N VAL A 190 -18.84 -17.23 -10.81
CA VAL A 190 -17.65 -16.41 -10.52
C VAL A 190 -17.56 -15.21 -11.45
N GLY A 191 -17.84 -15.39 -12.75
CA GLY A 191 -17.85 -14.29 -13.72
C GLY A 191 -18.93 -13.23 -13.48
N ARG A 192 -20.08 -13.62 -12.88
CA ARG A 192 -21.20 -12.73 -12.58
C ARG A 192 -21.07 -12.04 -11.22
N LEU A 193 -20.62 -12.75 -10.20
CA LEU A 193 -20.49 -12.23 -8.82
C LEU A 193 -19.26 -11.33 -8.64
N PHE A 194 -18.24 -11.51 -9.49
CA PHE A 194 -17.00 -10.75 -9.44
C PHE A 194 -16.65 -10.16 -10.81
N PRO A 195 -17.36 -9.12 -11.27
CA PRO A 195 -17.04 -8.46 -12.53
C PRO A 195 -15.66 -7.80 -12.44
N ALA A 196 -14.83 -8.01 -13.46
CA ALA A 196 -13.53 -7.35 -13.56
C ALA A 196 -13.72 -5.84 -13.70
N ARG A 197 -12.95 -5.04 -12.96
CA ARG A 197 -12.88 -3.59 -13.19
C ARG A 197 -12.08 -3.30 -14.46
N ALA A 198 -12.41 -2.19 -15.13
CA ALA A 198 -11.74 -1.77 -16.36
C ALA A 198 -10.21 -1.72 -16.17
N GLY A 199 -9.50 -2.56 -16.92
CA GLY A 199 -8.03 -2.66 -16.90
C GLY A 199 -7.44 -3.80 -16.06
N GLU A 200 -8.23 -4.52 -15.25
CA GLU A 200 -7.74 -5.60 -14.40
C GLU A 200 -8.00 -6.97 -15.04
N ARG A 201 -6.95 -7.79 -15.24
CA ARG A 201 -7.13 -9.18 -15.70
C ARG A 201 -7.70 -9.98 -14.52
N LEU A 202 -8.92 -10.49 -14.67
CA LEU A 202 -9.50 -11.40 -13.70
C LEU A 202 -8.61 -12.65 -13.62
N ASP A 203 -7.95 -12.84 -12.48
CA ASP A 203 -7.15 -14.04 -12.17
C ASP A 203 -8.08 -15.26 -11.97
N ARG A 204 -8.68 -15.69 -13.08
CA ARG A 204 -9.41 -16.94 -13.17
C ARG A 204 -8.35 -18.03 -13.09
N THR A 205 -8.38 -18.85 -12.04
CA THR A 205 -7.55 -20.05 -11.91
C THR A 205 -8.36 -21.28 -12.35
N PRO A 206 -8.63 -21.48 -13.67
CA PRO A 206 -9.50 -22.55 -14.17
C PRO A 206 -9.02 -23.94 -13.75
N ARG A 207 -7.70 -24.13 -13.67
CA ARG A 207 -7.08 -25.38 -13.26
C ARG A 207 -7.44 -25.76 -11.82
N LEU A 208 -7.53 -24.77 -10.93
CA LEU A 208 -7.85 -25.01 -9.52
C LEU A 208 -9.34 -25.34 -9.35
N GLY A 209 -10.23 -24.63 -10.07
CA GLY A 209 -11.66 -24.94 -10.12
C GLY A 209 -11.96 -26.34 -10.66
N ALA A 210 -11.26 -26.74 -11.74
CA ALA A 210 -11.40 -28.07 -12.31
C ALA A 210 -10.95 -29.16 -11.32
N LEU A 211 -9.79 -28.99 -10.67
CA LEU A 211 -9.31 -29.92 -9.65
C LEU A 211 -10.27 -30.04 -8.47
N THR A 212 -10.81 -28.93 -7.97
CA THR A 212 -11.76 -28.95 -6.85
C THR A 212 -13.07 -29.67 -7.17
N CYS A 213 -13.54 -29.63 -8.42
CA CYS A 213 -14.77 -30.32 -8.82
C CYS A 213 -14.53 -31.79 -9.19
N LEU A 214 -13.40 -32.09 -9.81
CA LEU A 214 -13.14 -33.41 -10.40
C LEU A 214 -12.59 -34.41 -9.37
N VAL A 215 -11.75 -33.97 -8.43
CA VAL A 215 -11.14 -34.86 -7.42
C VAL A 215 -12.17 -35.51 -6.48
N PRO A 216 -13.13 -34.76 -5.86
CA PRO A 216 -14.11 -35.39 -4.97
C PRO A 216 -15.07 -36.32 -5.71
N ALA A 217 -15.45 -35.97 -6.93
CA ALA A 217 -16.36 -36.78 -7.74
C ALA A 217 -15.73 -38.11 -8.18
N VAL A 218 -14.46 -38.08 -8.62
CA VAL A 218 -13.72 -39.30 -8.99
C VAL A 218 -13.44 -40.16 -7.76
N ALA A 219 -13.08 -39.57 -6.62
CA ALA A 219 -12.87 -40.30 -5.38
C ALA A 219 -14.15 -41.00 -4.89
N ALA A 220 -15.30 -40.32 -4.93
CA ALA A 220 -16.58 -40.90 -4.57
C ALA A 220 -16.99 -42.04 -5.52
N ALA A 221 -16.92 -41.81 -6.84
CA ALA A 221 -17.24 -42.83 -7.83
C ALA A 221 -16.34 -44.07 -7.71
N GLY A 222 -15.03 -43.88 -7.49
CA GLY A 222 -14.07 -44.96 -7.25
C GLY A 222 -14.37 -45.74 -5.97
N GLY A 223 -14.69 -45.05 -4.87
CA GLY A 223 -15.07 -45.69 -3.60
C GLY A 223 -16.34 -46.52 -3.73
N ILE A 224 -17.36 -46.01 -4.42
CA ILE A 224 -18.62 -46.73 -4.68
C ILE A 224 -18.36 -47.95 -5.57
N MET A 225 -17.54 -47.83 -6.62
CA MET A 225 -17.18 -48.95 -7.49
C MET A 225 -16.44 -50.05 -6.72
N LEU A 226 -15.51 -49.69 -5.84
CA LEU A 226 -14.82 -50.67 -4.98
C LEU A 226 -15.78 -51.37 -4.01
N ALA A 227 -16.73 -50.62 -3.43
CA ALA A 227 -17.76 -51.21 -2.57
C ALA A 227 -18.68 -52.17 -3.33
N LEU A 228 -19.03 -51.86 -4.57
CA LEU A 228 -19.80 -52.74 -5.47
C LEU A 228 -19.05 -54.03 -5.83
N LEU A 229 -17.72 -53.98 -5.92
CA LEU A 229 -16.90 -55.14 -6.25
C LEU A 229 -16.58 -56.03 -5.04
N ALA A 230 -16.71 -55.49 -3.82
CA ALA A 230 -16.39 -56.18 -2.57
C ALA A 230 -17.60 -56.82 -1.88
N GLY A 231 -18.82 -56.42 -2.24
CA GLY A 231 -20.09 -57.00 -1.76
C GLY A 231 -20.68 -57.99 -2.76
#